data_AF-A0A7Y7QY09-F1
#
_entry.id   AF-A0A7Y7QY09-F1
#
_cell.length_a   1.000
_cell.length_b   1.000
_cell.length_c   1.000
_cell.angle_alpha   90.00
_cell.angle_beta   90.00
_cell.angle_gamma   90.00
#
_symmetry.space_group_name_H-M   'P 1'
#
loop_
_entity.id
_entity.type
_entity.pdbx_description
1 polymer ?
#
loop_
_entity_poly.entity_id
_entity_poly.type
_entity_poly.pdbx_seq_one_letter_code
_entity_poly.pdbx_strand_id
1 'polypeptide(L)'
;MRDLLFLAHRAPFPPDRGDKIRSHHILRHLIRDWRVHVCAFAEQDSEERLPSDLAGSLASHHIIRRTKSMPVAAVQALATGKPISLTAFAHPAMRKAVATVRARHPIAATYVFSGQMAQYRGQGPTVMDMVDVDSAKFATLGQTSALPMRAVYAREARLLSAYERQVARSVAATLFVSEAEADLFRAGGGEGRIVAVENGIDAAHYDPAAFDPASGEPLIVFTGQMDYRPNVEAVTRFAERILPLVRQARPDARFAIVGRAPTAAVRRLAGEAVIVTGEVPDTREWLARAAVCVAPLNLARGIQNKLLEAMAMARPVVVSVAAAEGIDHDGTIVVARDDRDFAAQVITALNGPAANPAARARVLARYDWAARLAPLDRLLKDIAS
;
A
#
# COMPACT_ATOMS: atom_id res chain seq x y z
N MET A 1 -2.36 -24.39 -16.87
CA MET A 1 -2.57 -22.97 -16.49
C MET A 1 -2.94 -22.18 -17.74
N ARG A 2 -3.88 -21.24 -17.64
CA ARG A 2 -4.26 -20.33 -18.74
C ARG A 2 -3.28 -19.15 -18.79
N ASP A 3 -3.10 -18.53 -19.95
CA ASP A 3 -2.23 -17.37 -20.10
C ASP A 3 -2.94 -16.06 -19.71
N LEU A 4 -2.27 -15.24 -18.88
CA LEU A 4 -2.76 -13.95 -18.43
C LEU A 4 -1.78 -12.85 -18.85
N LEU A 5 -2.28 -11.78 -19.46
CA LEU A 5 -1.49 -10.59 -19.76
C LEU A 5 -1.60 -9.59 -18.60
N PHE A 6 -0.48 -9.28 -17.95
CA PHE A 6 -0.38 -8.29 -16.89
C PHE A 6 0.26 -7.01 -17.43
N LEU A 7 -0.50 -5.92 -17.42
CA LEU A 7 -0.06 -4.60 -17.88
C LEU A 7 0.13 -3.66 -16.69
N ALA A 8 1.28 -3.00 -16.58
CA ALA A 8 1.51 -2.04 -15.50
C ALA A 8 2.25 -0.77 -15.97
N HIS A 9 1.84 0.38 -15.45
CA HIS A 9 2.46 1.66 -15.79
C HIS A 9 3.89 1.80 -15.23
N ARG A 10 4.29 0.92 -14.30
CA ARG A 10 5.63 0.75 -13.77
C ARG A 10 5.92 -0.74 -13.54
N ALA A 11 7.18 -1.14 -13.65
CA ALA A 11 7.62 -2.47 -13.30
C ALA A 11 7.28 -2.72 -11.82
N PRO A 12 6.65 -3.85 -11.48
CA PRO A 12 6.22 -4.15 -10.11
C PRO A 12 7.38 -4.58 -9.20
N PHE A 13 8.61 -4.16 -9.51
CA PHE A 13 9.81 -4.55 -8.77
C PHE A 13 10.93 -3.49 -8.91
N PRO A 14 11.77 -3.30 -7.88
CA PRO A 14 11.55 -3.75 -6.49
C PRO A 14 10.30 -3.06 -5.87
N PRO A 15 9.62 -3.67 -4.87
CA PRO A 15 8.42 -3.10 -4.24
C PRO A 15 8.79 -2.00 -3.22
N ASP A 16 9.34 -0.89 -3.70
CA ASP A 16 9.89 0.21 -2.92
C ASP A 16 8.96 1.43 -2.80
N ARG A 17 7.81 1.39 -3.49
CA ARG A 17 6.82 2.47 -3.57
C ARG A 17 5.41 1.90 -3.52
N GLY A 18 4.44 2.63 -2.95
CA GLY A 18 3.08 2.11 -2.72
C GLY A 18 2.39 1.45 -3.93
N ASP A 19 2.49 2.06 -5.12
CA ASP A 19 1.97 1.49 -6.37
C ASP A 19 2.75 0.24 -6.82
N LYS A 20 4.08 0.23 -6.64
CA LYS A 20 4.93 -0.94 -6.94
C LYS A 20 4.68 -2.07 -5.94
N ILE A 21 4.48 -1.78 -4.64
CA ILE A 21 4.13 -2.77 -3.61
C ILE A 21 2.81 -3.46 -3.98
N ARG A 22 1.75 -2.70 -4.28
CA ARG A 22 0.46 -3.28 -4.68
C ARG A 22 0.60 -4.16 -5.92
N SER A 23 1.15 -3.61 -7.01
CA SER A 23 1.30 -4.37 -8.26
C SER A 23 2.24 -5.57 -8.12
N HIS A 24 3.24 -5.52 -7.24
CA HIS A 24 4.09 -6.65 -6.87
C HIS A 24 3.29 -7.79 -6.26
N HIS A 25 2.55 -7.52 -5.17
CA HIS A 25 1.78 -8.56 -4.49
C HIS A 25 0.67 -9.13 -5.36
N ILE A 26 0.04 -8.30 -6.20
CA ILE A 26 -0.94 -8.78 -7.18
C ILE A 26 -0.26 -9.69 -8.21
N LEU A 27 0.89 -9.29 -8.77
CA LEU A 27 1.64 -10.14 -9.70
C LEU A 27 2.00 -11.49 -9.05
N ARG A 28 2.56 -11.47 -7.83
CA ARG A 28 2.93 -12.68 -7.07
C ARG A 28 1.74 -13.59 -6.82
N HIS A 29 0.59 -13.00 -6.49
CA HIS A 29 -0.66 -13.73 -6.30
C HIS A 29 -1.12 -14.40 -7.60
N LEU A 30 -1.11 -13.67 -8.72
CA LEU A 30 -1.57 -14.18 -10.02
C LEU A 30 -0.68 -15.30 -10.59
N ILE A 31 0.64 -15.23 -10.40
CA ILE A 31 1.59 -16.25 -10.89
C ILE A 31 1.28 -17.66 -10.34
N ARG A 32 0.61 -17.76 -9.20
CA ARG A 32 0.25 -19.05 -8.59
C ARG A 32 -0.68 -19.88 -9.47
N ASP A 33 -1.66 -19.23 -10.09
CA ASP A 33 -2.74 -19.90 -10.83
C ASP A 33 -2.69 -19.63 -12.35
N TRP A 34 -1.88 -18.66 -12.77
CA TRP A 34 -1.80 -18.18 -14.15
C TRP A 34 -0.40 -18.27 -14.71
N ARG A 35 -0.34 -18.56 -16.01
CA ARG A 35 0.88 -18.39 -16.80
C ARG A 35 0.97 -16.91 -17.21
N VAL A 36 1.69 -16.10 -16.42
CA VAL A 36 1.64 -14.63 -16.54
C VAL A 36 2.67 -14.09 -17.52
N HIS A 37 2.21 -13.25 -18.46
CA HIS A 37 3.01 -12.43 -19.35
C HIS A 37 2.99 -10.98 -18.90
N VAL A 38 4.14 -10.40 -18.56
CA VAL A 38 4.22 -9.01 -18.05
C VAL A 38 4.60 -8.05 -19.17
N CYS A 39 3.89 -6.93 -19.30
CA CYS A 39 4.33 -5.77 -20.08
C CYS A 39 4.24 -4.52 -19.19
N ALA A 40 5.38 -3.91 -18.87
CA ALA A 40 5.44 -2.77 -17.97
C ALA A 40 6.47 -1.72 -18.40
N PHE A 41 6.37 -0.52 -17.86
CA PHE A 41 7.40 0.51 -18.05
C PHE A 41 8.43 0.52 -16.93
N ALA A 42 9.67 0.91 -17.24
CA ALA A 42 10.70 1.23 -16.26
C ALA A 42 10.95 2.75 -16.22
N GLU A 43 11.11 3.28 -15.02
CA GLU A 43 11.57 4.65 -14.73
C GLU A 43 13.04 4.72 -14.33
N GLN A 44 13.66 3.60 -13.93
CA GLN A 44 15.12 3.47 -13.73
C GLN A 44 15.72 2.25 -14.43
N ASP A 45 17.01 2.28 -14.75
CA ASP A 45 17.68 1.17 -15.45
C ASP A 45 17.70 -0.12 -14.61
N SER A 46 17.71 0.03 -13.28
CA SER A 46 17.58 -1.07 -12.32
C SER A 46 16.26 -1.84 -12.45
N GLU A 47 15.20 -1.20 -12.94
CA GLU A 47 13.86 -1.79 -13.08
C GLU A 47 13.68 -2.56 -14.40
N GLU A 48 14.62 -2.42 -15.35
CA GLU A 48 14.55 -3.15 -16.62
C GLU A 48 14.91 -4.63 -16.45
N ARG A 49 15.65 -4.97 -15.39
CA ARG A 49 16.07 -6.33 -15.09
C ARG A 49 15.05 -6.98 -14.16
N LEU A 50 14.62 -8.17 -14.55
CA LEU A 50 13.77 -8.98 -13.69
C LEU A 50 14.56 -9.42 -12.43
N PRO A 51 13.98 -9.30 -11.23
CA PRO A 51 14.53 -9.91 -10.04
C PRO A 51 14.72 -11.43 -10.20
N SER A 52 15.75 -11.97 -9.57
CA SER A 52 16.08 -13.40 -9.66
C SER A 52 14.99 -14.31 -9.09
N ASP A 53 14.24 -13.84 -8.08
CA ASP A 53 13.12 -14.56 -7.46
C ASP A 53 11.86 -14.61 -8.34
N LEU A 54 11.76 -13.73 -9.34
CA LEU A 54 10.72 -13.76 -10.37
C LEU A 54 11.19 -14.45 -11.66
N ALA A 55 12.51 -14.60 -11.83
CA ALA A 55 13.07 -15.29 -12.99
C ALA A 55 12.60 -16.76 -13.02
N GLY A 56 12.06 -17.19 -14.17
CA GLY A 56 11.47 -18.52 -14.33
C GLY A 56 10.02 -18.66 -13.83
N SER A 57 9.52 -17.70 -13.05
CA SER A 57 8.10 -17.69 -12.60
C SER A 57 7.16 -17.02 -13.61
N LEU A 58 7.69 -16.13 -14.47
CA LEU A 58 6.94 -15.48 -15.54
C LEU A 58 7.05 -16.24 -16.87
N ALA A 59 5.95 -16.28 -17.62
CA ALA A 59 5.92 -16.89 -18.96
C ALA A 59 6.67 -16.04 -19.99
N SER A 60 6.53 -14.73 -19.90
CA SER A 60 7.38 -13.75 -20.59
C SER A 60 7.32 -12.40 -19.89
N HIS A 61 8.28 -11.53 -20.16
CA HIS A 61 8.28 -10.15 -19.69
C HIS A 61 8.79 -9.20 -20.77
N HIS A 62 8.19 -8.02 -20.83
CA HIS A 62 8.61 -6.92 -21.69
C HIS A 62 8.62 -5.64 -20.85
N ILE A 63 9.82 -5.23 -20.43
CA ILE A 63 10.00 -3.99 -19.68
C ILE A 63 10.54 -2.92 -20.63
N ILE A 64 9.89 -1.77 -20.65
CA ILE A 64 10.18 -0.71 -21.62
C ILE A 64 10.56 0.58 -20.88
N ARG A 65 11.74 1.11 -21.18
CA ARG A 65 12.17 2.43 -20.70
C ARG A 65 11.19 3.52 -21.12
N ARG A 66 10.68 4.32 -20.17
CA ARG A 66 9.90 5.52 -20.48
C ARG A 66 10.80 6.75 -20.48
N THR A 67 10.98 7.37 -21.64
CA THR A 67 11.84 8.56 -21.81
C THR A 67 11.09 9.84 -22.21
N LYS A 68 9.80 9.73 -22.52
CA LYS A 68 9.01 10.88 -23.00
C LYS A 68 8.84 11.93 -21.90
N SER A 69 9.21 13.17 -22.22
CA SER A 69 9.05 14.32 -21.32
C SER A 69 7.59 14.80 -21.27
N MET A 70 7.22 15.41 -20.13
CA MET A 70 5.88 15.96 -19.92
C MET A 70 5.47 17.05 -20.93
N PRO A 71 6.35 17.98 -21.35
CA PRO A 71 5.99 18.98 -22.37
C PRO A 71 5.63 18.34 -23.71
N VAL A 72 6.39 17.33 -24.16
CA VAL A 72 6.09 16.59 -25.39
C VAL A 72 4.76 15.87 -25.28
N ALA A 73 4.50 15.22 -24.13
CA ALA A 73 3.22 14.58 -23.86
C ALA A 73 2.05 15.57 -23.90
N ALA A 74 2.23 16.78 -23.33
CA ALA A 74 1.21 17.82 -23.31
C ALA A 74 0.88 18.33 -24.72
N VAL A 75 1.88 18.59 -25.56
CA VAL A 75 1.67 18.97 -26.96
C VAL A 75 0.91 17.87 -27.72
N GLN A 76 1.31 16.60 -27.56
CA GLN A 76 0.61 15.47 -28.16
C GLN A 76 -0.84 15.35 -27.66
N ALA A 77 -1.10 15.62 -26.38
CA ALA A 77 -2.42 15.58 -25.78
C ALA A 77 -3.35 16.65 -26.35
N LEU A 78 -2.83 17.86 -26.58
CA LEU A 78 -3.56 18.93 -27.24
C LEU A 78 -3.90 18.56 -28.68
N ALA A 79 -2.91 18.12 -29.46
CA ALA A 79 -3.08 17.76 -30.87
C ALA A 79 -4.05 16.58 -31.08
N THR A 80 -4.14 15.65 -30.12
CA THR A 80 -4.98 14.45 -30.24
C THR A 80 -6.29 14.52 -29.45
N GLY A 81 -6.55 15.61 -28.72
CA GLY A 81 -7.72 15.74 -27.86
C GLY A 81 -7.75 14.75 -26.67
N LYS A 82 -6.60 14.16 -26.31
CA LYS A 82 -6.47 13.15 -25.23
C LYS A 82 -6.03 13.78 -23.90
N PRO A 83 -6.19 13.06 -22.78
CA PRO A 83 -5.51 13.38 -21.52
C PRO A 83 -3.98 13.30 -21.68
N ILE A 84 -3.26 14.21 -21.02
CA ILE A 84 -1.80 14.22 -20.91
C ILE A 84 -1.31 12.91 -20.30
N SER A 85 -2.04 12.36 -19.34
CA SER A 85 -1.72 11.09 -18.70
C SER A 85 -1.67 9.94 -19.71
N LEU A 86 -2.52 9.93 -20.74
CA LEU A 86 -2.47 8.89 -21.77
C LEU A 86 -1.30 9.09 -22.72
N THR A 87 -1.05 10.32 -23.16
CA THR A 87 0.04 10.59 -24.09
C THR A 87 1.41 10.48 -23.43
N ALA A 88 1.53 10.76 -22.12
CA ALA A 88 2.75 10.57 -21.34
C ALA A 88 3.19 9.10 -21.30
N PHE A 89 2.22 8.18 -21.28
CA PHE A 89 2.48 6.74 -21.29
C PHE A 89 2.36 6.10 -22.68
N ALA A 90 1.94 6.84 -23.72
CA ALA A 90 1.82 6.34 -25.10
C ALA A 90 3.20 6.03 -25.71
N HIS A 91 3.47 4.75 -26.01
CA HIS A 91 4.76 4.26 -26.46
C HIS A 91 4.61 3.16 -27.54
N PRO A 92 5.20 3.32 -28.73
CA PRO A 92 5.09 2.33 -29.81
C PRO A 92 5.62 0.95 -29.42
N ALA A 93 6.74 0.89 -28.69
CA ALA A 93 7.30 -0.39 -28.26
C ALA A 93 6.37 -1.15 -27.31
N MET A 94 5.56 -0.45 -26.49
CA MET A 94 4.58 -1.09 -25.60
C MET A 94 3.45 -1.72 -26.40
N ARG A 95 2.95 -1.01 -27.44
CA ARG A 95 1.96 -1.59 -28.37
C ARG A 95 2.52 -2.81 -29.07
N LYS A 96 3.76 -2.75 -29.56
CA LYS A 96 4.43 -3.86 -30.23
C LYS A 96 4.61 -5.06 -29.29
N ALA A 97 5.04 -4.83 -28.05
CA ALA A 97 5.23 -5.89 -27.05
C ALA A 97 3.90 -6.60 -26.75
N VAL A 98 2.84 -5.85 -26.46
CA VAL A 98 1.51 -6.42 -26.19
C VAL A 98 0.97 -7.17 -27.41
N ALA A 99 1.09 -6.62 -28.62
CA ALA A 99 0.69 -7.30 -29.84
C ALA A 99 1.47 -8.60 -30.06
N THR A 100 2.77 -8.60 -29.78
CA THR A 100 3.63 -9.80 -29.90
C THR A 100 3.19 -10.89 -28.93
N VAL A 101 2.93 -10.54 -27.67
CA VAL A 101 2.45 -11.50 -26.67
C VAL A 101 1.11 -12.10 -27.09
N ARG A 102 0.14 -11.28 -27.49
CA ARG A 102 -1.18 -11.73 -27.93
C ARG A 102 -1.16 -12.58 -29.20
N ALA A 103 -0.22 -12.32 -30.11
CA ALA A 103 -0.07 -13.11 -31.32
C ALA A 103 0.55 -14.49 -31.06
N ARG A 104 1.36 -14.61 -30.01
CA ARG A 104 2.09 -15.86 -29.68
C ARG A 104 1.38 -16.73 -28.66
N HIS A 105 0.50 -16.16 -27.84
CA HIS A 105 -0.10 -16.83 -26.70
C HIS A 105 -1.60 -16.60 -26.65
N PRO A 106 -2.40 -17.64 -26.33
CA PRO A 106 -3.85 -17.54 -26.19
C PRO A 106 -4.21 -16.86 -24.86
N ILE A 107 -4.09 -15.53 -24.81
CA ILE A 107 -4.39 -14.74 -23.62
C ILE A 107 -5.87 -14.85 -23.25
N ALA A 108 -6.15 -15.57 -22.16
CA ALA A 108 -7.51 -15.82 -21.68
C ALA A 108 -8.08 -14.62 -20.90
N ALA A 109 -7.23 -13.88 -20.19
CA ALA A 109 -7.60 -12.69 -19.45
C ALA A 109 -6.47 -11.66 -19.41
N THR A 110 -6.85 -10.40 -19.21
CA THR A 110 -5.90 -9.28 -19.07
C THR A 110 -6.12 -8.55 -17.77
N TYR A 111 -5.06 -8.41 -16.98
CA TYR A 111 -5.05 -7.57 -15.78
C TYR A 111 -4.33 -6.27 -16.11
N VAL A 112 -5.00 -5.13 -15.92
CA VAL A 112 -4.45 -3.82 -16.25
C VAL A 112 -4.31 -2.99 -14.98
N PHE A 113 -3.08 -2.67 -14.61
CA PHE A 113 -2.75 -1.85 -13.46
C PHE A 113 -2.46 -0.40 -13.87
N SER A 114 -3.30 0.50 -13.37
CA SER A 114 -3.36 1.94 -13.61
C SER A 114 -4.08 2.38 -14.89
N GLY A 115 -4.85 3.47 -14.79
CA GLY A 115 -5.68 4.06 -15.84
C GLY A 115 -4.97 4.23 -17.18
N GLN A 116 -3.71 4.66 -17.16
CA GLN A 116 -2.96 4.96 -18.39
C GLN A 116 -2.64 3.70 -19.21
N MET A 117 -2.62 2.52 -18.59
CA MET A 117 -2.33 1.25 -19.27
C MET A 117 -3.54 0.67 -20.01
N ALA A 118 -4.76 1.16 -19.74
CA ALA A 118 -5.97 0.70 -20.44
C ALA A 118 -5.91 0.89 -21.96
N GLN A 119 -5.05 1.80 -22.45
CA GLN A 119 -4.83 2.04 -23.87
C GLN A 119 -4.13 0.88 -24.59
N TYR A 120 -3.53 -0.04 -23.83
CA TYR A 120 -2.81 -1.22 -24.33
C TYR A 120 -3.58 -2.51 -24.13
N ARG A 121 -4.74 -2.48 -23.47
CA ARG A 121 -5.45 -3.71 -23.07
C ARG A 121 -5.85 -4.60 -24.24
N GLY A 122 -6.10 -4.04 -25.44
CA GLY A 122 -6.60 -4.81 -26.58
C GLY A 122 -8.07 -5.24 -26.41
N GLN A 123 -8.46 -6.30 -27.10
CA GLN A 123 -9.79 -6.92 -26.95
C GLN A 123 -9.72 -8.13 -26.00
N GLY A 124 -10.87 -8.49 -25.44
CA GLY A 124 -11.03 -9.68 -24.60
C GLY A 124 -11.26 -9.38 -23.12
N PRO A 125 -11.46 -10.43 -22.30
CA PRO A 125 -11.77 -10.31 -20.89
C PRO A 125 -10.69 -9.53 -20.13
N THR A 126 -11.10 -8.44 -19.47
CA THR A 126 -10.18 -7.53 -18.79
C THR A 126 -10.67 -7.18 -17.39
N VAL A 127 -9.77 -7.25 -16.41
CA VAL A 127 -9.92 -6.61 -15.10
C VAL A 127 -9.04 -5.37 -15.08
N MET A 128 -9.64 -4.23 -14.73
CA MET A 128 -8.98 -2.93 -14.71
C MET A 128 -8.79 -2.45 -13.28
N ASP A 129 -7.56 -2.42 -12.77
CA ASP A 129 -7.25 -1.81 -11.48
C ASP A 129 -6.86 -0.34 -11.69
N MET A 130 -7.80 0.56 -11.41
CA MET A 130 -7.57 2.00 -11.48
C MET A 130 -6.73 2.50 -10.30
N VAL A 131 -6.65 1.70 -9.22
CA VAL A 131 -6.09 2.07 -7.91
C VAL A 131 -6.89 3.20 -7.27
N ASP A 132 -6.84 4.40 -7.83
CA ASP A 132 -7.55 5.59 -7.38
C ASP A 132 -8.29 6.26 -8.56
N VAL A 133 -9.16 7.21 -8.26
CA VAL A 133 -9.79 8.07 -9.28
C VAL A 133 -8.83 9.21 -9.65
N ASP A 134 -7.92 8.97 -10.59
CA ASP A 134 -6.92 9.97 -11.01
C ASP A 134 -7.57 11.27 -11.53
N SER A 135 -8.70 11.18 -12.24
CA SER A 135 -9.43 12.38 -12.68
C SER A 135 -9.90 13.27 -11.53
N ALA A 136 -10.28 12.70 -10.38
CA ALA A 136 -10.67 13.44 -9.20
C ALA A 136 -9.47 14.17 -8.56
N LYS A 137 -8.30 13.51 -8.51
CA LYS A 137 -7.05 14.15 -8.07
C LYS A 137 -6.73 15.38 -8.92
N PHE A 138 -6.84 15.27 -10.24
CA PHE A 138 -6.65 16.42 -11.14
C PHE A 138 -7.71 17.50 -10.95
N ALA A 139 -8.96 17.15 -10.66
CA ALA A 139 -10.01 18.14 -10.37
C ALA A 139 -9.66 18.95 -9.12
N THR A 140 -9.22 18.30 -8.04
CA THR A 140 -8.75 18.97 -6.82
C THR A 140 -7.54 19.87 -7.08
N LEU A 141 -6.54 19.40 -7.84
CA LEU A 141 -5.40 20.23 -8.23
C LEU A 141 -5.84 21.44 -9.05
N GLY A 142 -6.84 21.30 -9.93
CA GLY A 142 -7.40 22.42 -10.69
C GLY A 142 -8.03 23.50 -9.81
N GLN A 143 -8.69 23.11 -8.71
CA GLN A 143 -9.32 24.05 -7.78
C GLN A 143 -8.32 24.84 -6.93
N THR A 144 -7.16 24.25 -6.62
CA THR A 144 -6.13 24.85 -5.75
C THR A 144 -4.99 25.54 -6.51
N SER A 145 -4.91 25.35 -7.83
CA SER A 145 -3.83 25.91 -8.65
C SER A 145 -4.13 27.32 -9.18
N ALA A 146 -3.07 28.10 -9.40
CA ALA A 146 -3.15 29.36 -10.13
C ALA A 146 -3.28 29.14 -11.66
N LEU A 147 -3.66 30.19 -12.39
CA LEU A 147 -3.55 30.17 -13.86
C LEU A 147 -2.07 30.24 -14.28
N PRO A 148 -1.68 29.58 -15.38
CA PRO A 148 -2.51 28.82 -16.32
C PRO A 148 -2.75 27.35 -15.91
N MET A 149 -2.07 26.84 -14.88
CA MET A 149 -2.10 25.42 -14.49
C MET A 149 -3.49 24.92 -14.10
N ARG A 150 -4.32 25.76 -13.50
CA ARG A 150 -5.74 25.48 -13.25
C ARG A 150 -6.48 25.02 -14.50
N ALA A 151 -6.27 25.67 -15.65
CA ALA A 151 -6.92 25.29 -16.90
C ALA A 151 -6.40 23.94 -17.44
N VAL A 152 -5.09 23.69 -17.27
CA VAL A 152 -4.45 22.42 -17.65
C VAL A 152 -5.04 21.26 -16.83
N TYR A 153 -5.11 21.41 -15.51
CA TYR A 153 -5.66 20.37 -14.63
C TYR A 153 -7.16 20.18 -14.80
N ALA A 154 -7.94 21.25 -15.01
CA ALA A 154 -9.36 21.13 -15.31
C ALA A 154 -9.62 20.39 -16.64
N ARG A 155 -8.82 20.66 -17.67
CA ARG A 155 -8.87 19.91 -18.94
C ARG A 155 -8.52 18.44 -18.71
N GLU A 156 -7.45 18.18 -17.97
CA GLU A 156 -7.00 16.83 -17.67
C GLU A 156 -8.07 16.03 -16.92
N ALA A 157 -8.61 16.59 -15.84
CA ALA A 157 -9.69 15.98 -15.05
C ALA A 157 -10.89 15.61 -15.92
N ARG A 158 -11.36 16.52 -16.77
CA ARG A 158 -12.52 16.28 -17.65
C ARG A 158 -12.26 15.16 -18.65
N LEU A 159 -11.13 15.20 -19.35
CA LEU A 159 -10.82 14.21 -20.39
C LEU A 159 -10.51 12.84 -19.77
N LEU A 160 -9.81 12.82 -18.65
CA LEU A 160 -9.46 11.58 -17.96
C LEU A 160 -10.71 10.94 -17.35
N SER A 161 -11.60 11.72 -16.75
CA SER A 161 -12.90 11.21 -16.24
C SER A 161 -13.75 10.59 -17.36
N ALA A 162 -13.77 11.20 -18.55
CA ALA A 162 -14.46 10.63 -19.70
C ALA A 162 -13.83 9.29 -20.15
N TYR A 163 -12.49 9.23 -20.18
CA TYR A 163 -11.75 8.03 -20.54
C TYR A 163 -11.90 6.90 -19.50
N GLU A 164 -11.78 7.20 -18.21
CA GLU A 164 -11.95 6.22 -17.13
C GLU A 164 -13.35 5.58 -17.18
N ARG A 165 -14.40 6.39 -17.35
CA ARG A 165 -15.79 5.90 -17.50
C ARG A 165 -15.97 5.05 -18.75
N GLN A 166 -15.37 5.45 -19.88
CA GLN A 166 -15.39 4.65 -21.10
C GLN A 166 -14.71 3.29 -20.87
N VAL A 167 -13.55 3.27 -20.20
CA VAL A 167 -12.84 2.03 -19.89
C VAL A 167 -13.71 1.14 -19.00
N ALA A 168 -14.26 1.69 -17.91
CA ALA A 168 -15.05 0.94 -16.92
C ALA A 168 -16.26 0.21 -17.53
N ARG A 169 -16.93 0.84 -18.51
CA ARG A 169 -18.04 0.21 -19.27
C ARG A 169 -17.61 -0.94 -20.19
N SER A 170 -16.33 -1.00 -20.55
CA SER A 170 -15.80 -1.94 -21.56
C SER A 170 -14.98 -3.09 -20.97
N VAL A 171 -14.87 -3.15 -19.65
CA VAL A 171 -14.10 -4.17 -18.92
C VAL A 171 -15.04 -4.97 -18.02
N ALA A 172 -14.62 -6.18 -17.66
CA ALA A 172 -15.46 -7.06 -16.88
C ALA A 172 -15.58 -6.63 -15.40
N ALA A 173 -14.53 -5.98 -14.87
CA ALA A 173 -14.56 -5.33 -13.57
C ALA A 173 -13.55 -4.18 -13.51
N THR A 174 -13.87 -3.14 -12.74
CA THR A 174 -13.00 -2.03 -12.38
C THR A 174 -12.72 -2.06 -10.88
N LEU A 175 -11.44 -2.06 -10.51
CA LEU A 175 -10.98 -2.15 -9.12
C LEU A 175 -10.45 -0.81 -8.63
N PHE A 176 -10.70 -0.53 -7.36
CA PHE A 176 -10.15 0.60 -6.61
C PHE A 176 -9.55 0.12 -5.29
N VAL A 177 -8.65 0.90 -4.71
CA VAL A 177 -7.92 0.54 -3.47
C VAL A 177 -8.79 0.67 -2.21
N SER A 178 -9.96 1.31 -2.28
CA SER A 178 -10.88 1.44 -1.15
C SER A 178 -12.32 1.62 -1.64
N GLU A 179 -13.30 1.35 -0.75
CA GLU A 179 -14.70 1.65 -1.06
C GLU A 179 -14.93 3.15 -1.23
N ALA A 180 -14.18 4.01 -0.52
CA ALA A 180 -14.27 5.46 -0.72
C ALA A 180 -13.90 5.89 -2.15
N GLU A 181 -12.85 5.30 -2.73
CA GLU A 181 -12.47 5.55 -4.12
C GLU A 181 -13.49 4.95 -5.12
N ALA A 182 -14.00 3.76 -4.83
CA ALA A 182 -15.05 3.13 -5.62
C ALA A 182 -16.34 3.98 -5.64
N ASP A 183 -16.76 4.49 -4.49
CA ASP A 183 -17.93 5.37 -4.33
C ASP A 183 -17.71 6.72 -4.99
N LEU A 184 -16.52 7.30 -4.87
CA LEU A 184 -16.15 8.51 -5.58
C LEU A 184 -16.29 8.33 -7.10
N PHE A 185 -15.84 7.19 -7.63
CA PHE A 185 -15.97 6.88 -9.05
C PHE A 185 -17.44 6.70 -9.47
N ARG A 186 -18.24 5.97 -8.67
CA ARG A 186 -19.69 5.80 -8.89
C ARG A 186 -20.41 7.15 -8.92
N ALA A 187 -20.15 8.00 -7.93
CA ALA A 187 -20.72 9.36 -7.84
C ALA A 187 -20.30 10.25 -9.03
N GLY A 188 -19.10 10.03 -9.58
CA GLY A 188 -18.62 10.67 -10.81
C GLY A 188 -19.26 10.14 -12.11
N GLY A 189 -20.23 9.22 -12.01
CA GLY A 189 -20.91 8.60 -13.15
C GLY A 189 -20.17 7.40 -13.74
N GLY A 190 -19.32 6.75 -12.95
CA GLY A 190 -18.75 5.44 -13.27
C GLY A 190 -19.82 4.35 -13.32
N GLU A 191 -19.78 3.53 -14.36
CA GLU A 191 -20.71 2.42 -14.58
C GLU A 191 -19.96 1.10 -14.77
N GLY A 192 -20.66 -0.02 -14.60
CA GLY A 192 -20.11 -1.38 -14.71
C GLY A 192 -19.89 -2.04 -13.34
N ARG A 193 -19.14 -3.14 -13.31
CA ARG A 193 -18.81 -3.86 -12.08
C ARG A 193 -17.64 -3.18 -11.37
N ILE A 194 -17.94 -2.28 -10.44
CA ILE A 194 -16.96 -1.51 -9.66
C ILE A 194 -16.78 -2.18 -8.29
N VAL A 195 -15.55 -2.51 -7.92
CA VAL A 195 -15.23 -3.30 -6.71
C VAL A 195 -14.04 -2.68 -5.98
N ALA A 196 -14.10 -2.55 -4.66
CA ALA A 196 -12.91 -2.23 -3.87
C ALA A 196 -12.09 -3.49 -3.57
N VAL A 197 -10.78 -3.40 -3.79
CA VAL A 197 -9.79 -4.39 -3.40
C VAL A 197 -8.70 -3.65 -2.65
N GLU A 198 -8.76 -3.69 -1.33
CA GLU A 198 -7.82 -3.00 -0.45
C GLU A 198 -6.40 -3.56 -0.57
N ASN A 199 -5.41 -2.74 -0.20
CA ASN A 199 -4.05 -3.24 -0.02
C ASN A 199 -3.99 -4.17 1.20
N GLY A 200 -3.14 -5.18 1.11
CA GLY A 200 -2.83 -6.07 2.22
C GLY A 200 -1.49 -5.73 2.90
N ILE A 201 -1.19 -6.53 3.92
CA ILE A 201 0.13 -6.65 4.54
C ILE A 201 0.75 -7.99 4.15
N ASP A 202 2.07 -8.03 4.00
CA ASP A 202 2.81 -9.28 3.80
C ASP A 202 3.03 -9.96 5.16
N ALA A 203 2.09 -10.80 5.58
CA ALA A 203 2.18 -11.45 6.89
C ALA A 203 3.25 -12.56 6.96
N ALA A 204 3.76 -13.01 5.81
CA ALA A 204 4.92 -13.88 5.73
C ALA A 204 6.22 -13.08 5.95
N HIS A 205 6.30 -11.86 5.43
CA HIS A 205 7.38 -10.93 5.77
C HIS A 205 7.35 -10.57 7.27
N TYR A 206 6.17 -10.36 7.85
CA TYR A 206 5.96 -10.13 9.28
C TYR A 206 5.59 -11.42 10.04
N ASP A 207 6.41 -12.46 9.89
CA ASP A 207 6.25 -13.72 10.63
C ASP A 207 7.11 -13.74 11.90
N PRO A 208 6.51 -13.80 13.10
CA PRO A 208 7.27 -13.89 14.34
C PRO A 208 8.11 -15.17 14.45
N ALA A 209 7.80 -16.22 13.70
CA ALA A 209 8.59 -17.45 13.69
C ALA A 209 9.98 -17.29 13.05
N ALA A 210 10.20 -16.22 12.28
CA ALA A 210 11.48 -15.92 11.66
C ALA A 210 12.48 -15.20 12.60
N PHE A 211 12.06 -14.90 13.83
CA PHE A 211 12.85 -14.14 14.80
C PHE A 211 12.88 -14.86 16.14
N ASP A 212 13.94 -14.60 16.92
CA ASP A 212 14.01 -15.10 18.27
C ASP A 212 12.86 -14.53 19.13
N PRO A 213 12.28 -15.33 20.04
CA PRO A 213 11.28 -14.84 20.98
C PRO A 213 11.81 -13.64 21.77
N ALA A 214 10.91 -12.71 22.14
CA ALA A 214 11.27 -11.56 22.96
C ALA A 214 12.06 -12.00 24.21
N SER A 215 13.15 -11.31 24.51
CA SER A 215 14.10 -11.63 25.60
C SER A 215 13.52 -11.51 27.02
N GLY A 216 12.21 -11.21 27.14
CA GLY A 216 11.54 -10.90 28.41
C GLY A 216 11.79 -9.47 28.90
N GLU A 217 12.62 -8.68 28.21
CA GLU A 217 12.79 -7.26 28.51
C GLU A 217 11.46 -6.50 28.32
N PRO A 218 11.08 -5.59 29.23
CA PRO A 218 9.87 -4.76 29.11
C PRO A 218 10.06 -3.64 28.08
N LEU A 219 10.32 -4.02 26.85
CA LEU A 219 10.53 -3.12 25.73
C LEU A 219 9.19 -2.74 25.11
N ILE A 220 8.86 -1.46 25.23
CA ILE A 220 7.72 -0.81 24.57
C ILE A 220 8.21 -0.27 23.23
N VAL A 221 7.53 -0.59 22.13
CA VAL A 221 7.97 -0.19 20.79
C VAL A 221 6.93 0.68 20.09
N PHE A 222 7.39 1.75 19.45
CA PHE A 222 6.63 2.50 18.46
C PHE A 222 7.45 2.56 17.16
N THR A 223 6.83 2.22 16.02
CA THR A 223 7.47 2.33 14.70
C THR A 223 6.88 3.48 13.87
N GLY A 224 7.70 4.10 13.02
CA GLY A 224 7.21 4.98 11.96
C GLY A 224 8.19 6.05 11.49
N GLN A 225 7.74 6.86 10.54
CA GLN A 225 8.47 8.01 10.02
C GLN A 225 8.45 9.18 11.02
N MET A 226 9.61 9.63 11.50
CA MET A 226 9.72 10.56 12.63
C MET A 226 9.88 12.05 12.26
N ASP A 227 9.67 12.39 10.99
CA ASP A 227 9.39 13.76 10.50
C ASP A 227 7.89 13.96 10.17
N TYR A 228 7.09 12.90 10.33
CA TYR A 228 5.63 12.98 10.22
C TYR A 228 5.03 13.47 11.53
N ARG A 229 4.39 14.65 11.49
CA ARG A 229 3.87 15.36 12.67
C ARG A 229 3.04 14.49 13.62
N PRO A 230 2.05 13.68 13.18
CA PRO A 230 1.31 12.78 14.08
C PRO A 230 2.19 11.76 14.82
N ASN A 231 3.26 11.26 14.20
CA ASN A 231 4.19 10.35 14.86
C ASN A 231 5.03 11.09 15.91
N VAL A 232 5.53 12.29 15.58
CA VAL A 232 6.28 13.13 16.53
C VAL A 232 5.43 13.43 17.76
N GLU A 233 4.18 13.88 17.56
CA GLU A 233 3.25 14.18 18.65
C GLU A 233 2.97 12.94 19.52
N ALA A 234 2.79 11.77 18.90
CA ALA A 234 2.54 10.52 19.63
C ALA A 234 3.72 10.07 20.49
N VAL A 235 4.95 10.06 19.93
CA VAL A 235 6.12 9.60 20.68
C VAL A 235 6.54 10.59 21.77
N THR A 236 6.39 11.89 21.53
CA THR A 236 6.59 12.93 22.55
C THR A 236 5.56 12.77 23.68
N ARG A 237 4.27 12.64 23.36
CA ARG A 237 3.21 12.39 24.35
C ARG A 237 3.52 11.14 25.17
N PHE A 238 3.92 10.04 24.53
CA PHE A 238 4.23 8.81 25.25
C PHE A 238 5.43 8.98 26.18
N ALA A 239 6.54 9.48 25.67
CA ALA A 239 7.79 9.61 26.42
C ALA A 239 7.65 10.57 27.63
N GLU A 240 6.95 11.68 27.46
CA GLU A 240 6.89 12.74 28.48
C GLU A 240 5.73 12.58 29.46
N ARG A 241 4.63 11.94 29.06
CA ARG A 241 3.39 11.91 29.87
C ARG A 241 2.95 10.52 30.30
N ILE A 242 3.18 9.50 29.47
CA ILE A 242 2.67 8.13 29.71
C ILE A 242 3.76 7.24 30.31
N LEU A 243 4.96 7.23 29.72
CA LEU A 243 6.09 6.42 30.16
C LEU A 243 6.47 6.67 31.64
N PRO A 244 6.45 7.91 32.17
CA PRO A 244 6.72 8.12 33.59
C PRO A 244 5.73 7.39 34.51
N LEU A 245 4.44 7.33 34.13
CA LEU A 245 3.42 6.59 34.87
C LEU A 245 3.64 5.08 34.79
N VAL A 246 4.02 4.57 33.61
CA VAL A 246 4.38 3.15 33.44
C VAL A 246 5.58 2.79 34.33
N ARG A 247 6.60 3.66 34.36
CA ARG A 247 7.84 3.44 35.11
C ARG A 247 7.69 3.52 36.63
N GLN A 248 6.62 4.11 37.14
CA GLN A 248 6.30 4.01 38.57
C GLN A 248 6.00 2.57 38.98
N ALA A 249 5.38 1.78 38.10
CA ALA A 249 5.09 0.35 38.34
C ALA A 249 6.14 -0.60 37.76
N ARG A 250 6.81 -0.19 36.67
CA ARG A 250 7.85 -0.96 35.96
C ARG A 250 9.10 -0.11 35.73
N PRO A 251 9.95 0.10 36.76
CA PRO A 251 11.14 0.96 36.66
C PRO A 251 12.16 0.49 35.61
N ASP A 252 12.06 -0.76 35.17
CA ASP A 252 12.85 -1.40 34.11
C ASP A 252 12.30 -1.14 32.69
N ALA A 253 11.09 -0.60 32.54
CA ALA A 253 10.44 -0.41 31.24
C ALA A 253 11.18 0.60 30.35
N ARG A 254 11.51 0.18 29.12
CA ARG A 254 12.19 1.02 28.12
C ARG A 254 11.27 1.27 26.94
N PHE A 255 11.35 2.46 26.35
CA PHE A 255 10.58 2.84 25.18
C PHE A 255 11.49 3.05 23.96
N ALA A 256 11.32 2.23 22.92
CA ALA A 256 12.02 2.38 21.66
C ALA A 256 11.15 3.10 20.62
N ILE A 257 11.68 4.23 20.14
CA ILE A 257 11.18 5.00 19.01
C ILE A 257 11.99 4.56 17.79
N VAL A 258 11.37 3.71 16.96
CA VAL A 258 12.04 3.04 15.84
C VAL A 258 11.58 3.63 14.51
N GLY A 259 12.50 4.24 13.77
CA GLY A 259 12.21 4.66 12.40
C GLY A 259 12.91 5.94 11.95
N ARG A 260 12.78 6.20 10.66
CA ARG A 260 13.63 7.14 9.91
C ARG A 260 13.34 8.59 10.24
N ALA A 261 14.31 9.45 9.92
CA ALA A 261 14.21 10.91 9.98
C ALA A 261 13.71 11.50 11.33
N PRO A 262 14.27 11.09 12.50
CA PRO A 262 13.87 11.70 13.76
C PRO A 262 14.15 13.19 13.76
N THR A 263 13.13 14.02 14.02
CA THR A 263 13.32 15.46 14.20
C THR A 263 14.23 15.76 15.40
N ALA A 264 14.73 16.99 15.48
CA ALA A 264 15.49 17.43 16.66
C ALA A 264 14.69 17.28 17.97
N ALA A 265 13.36 17.43 17.92
CA ALA A 265 12.49 17.21 19.07
C ALA A 265 12.49 15.75 19.52
N VAL A 266 12.33 14.80 18.59
CA VAL A 266 12.33 13.36 18.90
C VAL A 266 13.71 12.92 19.41
N ARG A 267 14.81 13.40 18.81
CA ARG A 267 16.17 13.06 19.27
C ARG A 267 16.44 13.49 20.71
N ARG A 268 15.86 14.60 21.18
CA ARG A 268 16.00 15.06 22.57
C ARG A 268 15.29 14.17 23.59
N LEU A 269 14.37 13.31 23.15
CA LEU A 269 13.72 12.35 24.05
C LEU A 269 14.65 11.21 24.46
N ALA A 270 15.77 10.99 23.75
CA ALA A 270 16.69 9.90 24.05
C ALA A 270 17.31 10.03 25.45
N GLY A 271 17.38 8.92 26.18
CA GLY A 271 17.92 8.86 27.54
C GLY A 271 17.93 7.44 28.08
N GLU A 272 18.02 7.28 29.40
CA GLU A 272 18.05 5.95 30.05
C GLU A 272 16.81 5.10 29.72
N ALA A 273 15.63 5.71 29.78
CA ALA A 273 14.36 5.04 29.56
C ALA A 273 13.88 5.04 28.10
N VAL A 274 14.49 5.84 27.22
CA VAL A 274 14.00 6.07 25.85
C VAL A 274 15.13 5.88 24.84
N ILE A 275 14.92 4.97 23.90
CA ILE A 275 15.82 4.67 22.80
C ILE A 275 15.27 5.34 21.54
N VAL A 276 16.09 6.13 20.85
CA VAL A 276 15.76 6.70 19.53
C VAL A 276 16.74 6.13 18.53
N THR A 277 16.27 5.27 17.62
CA THR A 277 17.16 4.51 16.73
C THR A 277 17.56 5.28 15.48
N GLY A 278 16.64 6.08 14.93
CA GLY A 278 16.71 6.49 13.53
C GLY A 278 16.34 5.34 12.58
N GLU A 279 16.81 5.41 11.34
CA GLU A 279 16.64 4.33 10.37
C GLU A 279 17.34 3.06 10.83
N VAL A 280 16.65 1.93 10.75
CA VAL A 280 17.18 0.60 11.10
C VAL A 280 17.13 -0.30 9.86
N PRO A 281 18.04 -1.30 9.75
CA PRO A 281 18.03 -2.25 8.63
C PRO A 281 16.71 -3.02 8.53
N ASP A 282 16.16 -3.42 9.68
CA ASP A 282 14.90 -4.16 9.76
C ASP A 282 14.10 -3.76 11.00
N THR A 283 12.87 -3.30 10.80
CA THR A 283 11.97 -2.94 11.91
C THR A 283 11.38 -4.16 12.61
N ARG A 284 11.34 -5.32 11.93
CA ARG A 284 10.78 -6.57 12.46
C ARG A 284 11.57 -7.11 13.63
N GLU A 285 12.88 -6.89 13.66
CA GLU A 285 13.73 -7.25 14.81
C GLU A 285 13.28 -6.51 16.07
N TRP A 286 12.88 -5.24 15.95
CA TRP A 286 12.36 -4.45 17.06
C TRP A 286 10.96 -4.88 17.46
N LEU A 287 10.10 -5.16 16.48
CA LEU A 287 8.76 -5.69 16.74
C LEU A 287 8.82 -7.05 17.42
N ALA A 288 9.69 -7.97 17.00
CA ALA A 288 9.85 -9.29 17.60
C ALA A 288 10.27 -9.21 19.08
N ARG A 289 11.15 -8.25 19.40
CA ARG A 289 11.63 -7.98 20.77
C ARG A 289 10.63 -7.20 21.63
N ALA A 290 9.61 -6.60 21.04
CA ALA A 290 8.63 -5.81 21.78
C ALA A 290 7.84 -6.70 22.75
N ALA A 291 7.78 -6.28 24.02
CA ALA A 291 6.81 -6.81 24.98
C ALA A 291 5.41 -6.24 24.67
N VAL A 292 5.35 -4.99 24.21
CA VAL A 292 4.12 -4.33 23.75
C VAL A 292 4.44 -3.26 22.72
N CYS A 293 3.64 -3.21 21.66
CA CYS A 293 3.68 -2.14 20.68
C CYS A 293 2.62 -1.09 21.02
N VAL A 294 2.94 0.20 20.85
CA VAL A 294 2.05 1.31 21.22
C VAL A 294 1.77 2.25 20.04
N ALA A 295 0.55 2.80 19.98
CA ALA A 295 0.21 3.90 19.06
C ALA A 295 -0.69 4.97 19.72
N PRO A 296 -0.10 5.87 20.53
CA PRO A 296 -0.80 6.94 21.24
C PRO A 296 -1.08 8.16 20.33
N LEU A 297 -1.69 7.93 19.17
CA LEU A 297 -1.98 8.96 18.18
C LEU A 297 -3.18 9.83 18.64
N ASN A 298 -3.06 11.15 18.54
CA ASN A 298 -4.21 12.05 18.77
C ASN A 298 -5.11 12.13 17.54
N LEU A 299 -4.51 11.99 16.36
CA LEU A 299 -5.18 12.00 15.07
C LEU A 299 -4.57 10.89 14.23
N ALA A 300 -5.41 10.02 13.69
CA ALA A 300 -5.03 9.02 12.70
C ALA A 300 -5.98 9.15 11.50
N ARG A 301 -5.46 8.95 10.29
CA ARG A 301 -6.25 8.87 9.07
C ARG A 301 -5.80 7.66 8.26
N GLY A 302 -6.77 6.92 7.75
CA GLY A 302 -6.53 5.69 7.02
C GLY A 302 -5.94 4.57 7.89
N ILE A 303 -5.63 3.46 7.21
CA ILE A 303 -5.05 2.28 7.84
C ILE A 303 -3.66 2.59 8.38
N GLN A 304 -3.44 2.25 9.65
CA GLN A 304 -2.14 2.40 10.31
C GLN A 304 -1.33 1.12 10.11
N ASN A 305 -0.49 1.06 9.07
CA ASN A 305 0.30 -0.15 8.76
C ASN A 305 1.11 -0.65 9.96
N LYS A 306 1.70 0.25 10.77
CA LYS A 306 2.42 -0.11 12.00
C LYS A 306 1.61 -0.99 12.97
N LEU A 307 0.29 -0.81 13.02
CA LEU A 307 -0.59 -1.63 13.85
C LEU A 307 -0.72 -3.02 13.25
N LEU A 308 -0.97 -3.09 11.94
CA LEU A 308 -1.06 -4.36 11.22
C LEU A 308 0.26 -5.13 11.28
N GLU A 309 1.40 -4.44 11.19
CA GLU A 309 2.75 -5.00 11.33
C GLU A 309 2.96 -5.60 12.73
N ALA A 310 2.63 -4.85 13.78
CA ALA A 310 2.73 -5.34 15.16
C ALA A 310 1.79 -6.52 15.43
N MET A 311 0.55 -6.44 14.95
CA MET A 311 -0.43 -7.52 15.04
C MET A 311 0.02 -8.76 14.25
N ALA A 312 0.58 -8.59 13.05
CA ALA A 312 1.17 -9.68 12.26
C ALA A 312 2.29 -10.37 13.04
N MET A 313 3.17 -9.60 13.69
CA MET A 313 4.22 -10.10 14.58
C MET A 313 3.69 -10.70 15.89
N ALA A 314 2.37 -10.91 16.01
CA ALA A 314 1.68 -11.42 17.19
C ALA A 314 2.06 -10.64 18.45
N ARG A 315 2.27 -9.32 18.38
CA ARG A 315 2.59 -8.52 19.57
C ARG A 315 1.31 -8.02 20.25
N PRO A 316 1.29 -7.91 21.58
CA PRO A 316 0.33 -7.07 22.28
C PRO A 316 0.40 -5.64 21.73
N VAL A 317 -0.76 -5.04 21.49
CA VAL A 317 -0.89 -3.72 20.88
C VAL A 317 -1.82 -2.87 21.73
N VAL A 318 -1.31 -1.74 22.25
CA VAL A 318 -2.09 -0.75 23.01
C VAL A 318 -2.15 0.54 22.19
N VAL A 319 -3.35 1.00 21.90
CA VAL A 319 -3.56 2.12 20.96
C VAL A 319 -4.53 3.14 21.52
N SER A 320 -4.43 4.36 21.01
CA SER A 320 -5.46 5.38 21.19
C SER A 320 -6.76 5.02 20.44
N VAL A 321 -7.88 5.60 20.85
CA VAL A 321 -9.16 5.49 20.12
C VAL A 321 -9.00 5.85 18.64
N ALA A 322 -8.37 6.99 18.34
CA ALA A 322 -8.16 7.45 16.97
C ALA A 322 -7.36 6.44 16.13
N ALA A 323 -6.33 5.81 16.71
CA ALA A 323 -5.55 4.80 16.01
C ALA A 323 -6.33 3.49 15.77
N ALA A 324 -7.21 3.11 16.69
CA ALA A 324 -8.05 1.91 16.58
C ALA A 324 -9.08 2.00 15.45
N GLU A 325 -9.70 3.18 15.25
CA GLU A 325 -10.71 3.41 14.20
C GLU A 325 -10.19 3.15 12.78
N GLY A 326 -8.88 3.25 12.57
CA GLY A 326 -8.25 3.01 11.27
C GLY A 326 -8.16 1.54 10.86
N ILE A 327 -8.46 0.59 11.75
CA ILE A 327 -8.41 -0.84 11.48
C ILE A 327 -9.58 -1.60 12.11
N ASP A 328 -10.16 -2.49 11.34
CA ASP A 328 -11.01 -3.58 11.81
C ASP A 328 -10.16 -4.64 12.56
N HIS A 329 -10.09 -4.47 13.88
CA HIS A 329 -9.27 -5.28 14.79
C HIS A 329 -10.07 -6.32 15.59
N ASP A 330 -11.40 -6.36 15.48
CA ASP A 330 -12.25 -7.40 16.09
C ASP A 330 -11.98 -7.67 17.59
N GLY A 331 -11.72 -6.60 18.36
CA GLY A 331 -11.40 -6.68 19.79
C GLY A 331 -10.03 -7.31 20.13
N THR A 332 -9.18 -7.64 19.16
CA THR A 332 -7.89 -8.31 19.41
C THR A 332 -6.76 -7.38 19.86
N ILE A 333 -7.02 -6.08 19.99
CA ILE A 333 -6.07 -5.08 20.49
C ILE A 333 -6.70 -4.30 21.65
N VAL A 334 -5.87 -3.62 22.43
CA VAL A 334 -6.32 -2.83 23.57
C VAL A 334 -6.44 -1.35 23.18
N VAL A 335 -7.61 -0.77 23.42
CA VAL A 335 -7.89 0.63 23.13
C VAL A 335 -7.93 1.42 24.44
N ALA A 336 -7.03 2.40 24.56
CA ALA A 336 -6.92 3.28 25.72
C ALA A 336 -7.54 4.65 25.42
N ARG A 337 -8.25 5.20 26.41
CA ARG A 337 -9.06 6.42 26.25
C ARG A 337 -8.32 7.70 26.59
N ASP A 338 -7.42 7.65 27.57
CA ASP A 338 -6.60 8.79 28.02
C ASP A 338 -5.21 8.32 28.46
N ASP A 339 -4.35 9.24 28.91
CA ASP A 339 -2.95 8.92 29.29
C ASP A 339 -2.84 7.95 30.47
N ARG A 340 -3.74 8.04 31.47
CA ARG A 340 -3.70 7.17 32.66
C ARG A 340 -4.17 5.78 32.32
N ASP A 341 -5.26 5.69 31.56
CA ASP A 341 -5.75 4.42 31.00
C ASP A 341 -4.67 3.80 30.11
N PHE A 342 -4.03 4.58 29.24
CA PHE A 342 -2.95 4.10 28.37
C PHE A 342 -1.79 3.49 29.18
N ALA A 343 -1.33 4.19 30.23
CA ALA A 343 -0.30 3.67 31.12
C ALA A 343 -0.73 2.36 31.80
N ALA A 344 -1.96 2.28 32.31
CA ALA A 344 -2.50 1.09 32.95
C ALA A 344 -2.59 -0.12 31.99
N GLN A 345 -3.03 0.12 30.74
CA GLN A 345 -3.08 -0.90 29.71
C GLN A 345 -1.69 -1.38 29.28
N VAL A 346 -0.71 -0.46 29.18
CA VAL A 346 0.69 -0.82 28.91
C VAL A 346 1.27 -1.66 30.05
N ILE A 347 1.04 -1.28 31.32
CA ILE A 347 1.48 -2.08 32.48
C ILE A 347 0.86 -3.48 32.44
N THR A 348 -0.45 -3.57 32.14
CA THR A 348 -1.14 -4.85 32.00
C THR A 348 -0.52 -5.70 30.90
N ALA A 349 -0.23 -5.12 29.73
CA ALA A 349 0.43 -5.82 28.64
C ALA A 349 1.86 -6.27 28.99
N LEU A 350 2.63 -5.43 29.69
CA LEU A 350 3.99 -5.76 30.15
C LEU A 350 4.04 -6.89 31.20
N ASN A 351 2.93 -7.12 31.91
CA ASN A 351 2.79 -8.20 32.89
C ASN A 351 2.07 -9.44 32.32
N GLY A 352 1.52 -9.32 31.12
CA GLY A 352 0.79 -10.38 30.44
C GLY A 352 1.68 -11.21 29.50
N PRO A 353 1.06 -12.05 28.67
CA PRO A 353 1.77 -12.79 27.63
C PRO A 353 2.44 -11.85 26.63
N ALA A 354 3.70 -12.12 26.30
CA ALA A 354 4.45 -11.36 25.29
C ALA A 354 3.93 -11.56 23.85
N ALA A 355 3.04 -12.53 23.64
CA ALA A 355 2.45 -12.84 22.34
C ALA A 355 0.92 -12.73 22.37
N ASN A 356 0.36 -12.23 21.27
CA ASN A 356 -1.06 -12.11 20.99
C ASN A 356 -1.40 -12.83 19.67
N PRO A 357 -1.62 -14.16 19.70
CA PRO A 357 -1.93 -14.94 18.50
C PRO A 357 -3.30 -14.57 17.89
N ALA A 358 -4.25 -14.07 18.69
CA ALA A 358 -5.54 -13.61 18.18
C ALA A 358 -5.38 -12.41 17.25
N ALA A 359 -4.52 -11.44 17.60
CA ALA A 359 -4.19 -10.31 16.73
C ALA A 359 -3.55 -10.76 15.41
N ARG A 360 -2.63 -11.74 15.45
CA ARG A 360 -2.05 -12.31 14.22
C ARG A 360 -3.11 -13.01 13.38
N ALA A 361 -3.97 -13.82 13.99
CA ALA A 361 -5.06 -14.48 13.28
C ALA A 361 -6.00 -13.47 12.60
N ARG A 362 -6.32 -12.35 13.27
CA ARG A 362 -7.11 -11.27 12.66
C ARG A 362 -6.42 -10.68 11.44
N VAL A 363 -5.11 -10.40 11.53
CA VAL A 363 -4.34 -9.89 10.40
C VAL A 363 -4.33 -10.88 9.24
N LEU A 364 -4.06 -12.15 9.50
CA LEU A 364 -4.05 -13.18 8.46
C LEU A 364 -5.41 -13.31 7.77
N ALA A 365 -6.50 -13.24 8.51
CA ALA A 365 -7.86 -13.38 7.96
C ALA A 365 -8.34 -12.12 7.22
N ARG A 366 -8.00 -10.92 7.72
CA ARG A 366 -8.58 -9.66 7.23
C ARG A 366 -7.64 -8.83 6.37
N TYR A 367 -6.33 -8.88 6.58
CA TYR A 367 -5.39 -7.92 5.99
C TYR A 367 -4.27 -8.57 5.20
N ASP A 368 -4.02 -9.87 5.33
CA ASP A 368 -3.02 -10.52 4.48
C ASP A 368 -3.36 -10.34 2.99
N TRP A 369 -2.34 -10.19 2.16
CA TRP A 369 -2.53 -10.06 0.71
C TRP A 369 -3.35 -11.18 0.11
N ALA A 370 -3.17 -12.44 0.54
CA ALA A 370 -3.98 -13.55 0.03
C ALA A 370 -5.46 -13.37 0.38
N ALA A 371 -5.77 -12.89 1.59
CA ALA A 371 -7.14 -12.60 2.00
C ALA A 371 -7.74 -11.40 1.24
N ARG A 372 -6.97 -10.34 1.03
CA ARG A 372 -7.42 -9.15 0.27
C ARG A 372 -7.58 -9.41 -1.21
N LEU A 373 -6.80 -10.31 -1.79
CA LEU A 373 -6.85 -10.65 -3.22
C LEU A 373 -7.80 -11.82 -3.55
N ALA A 374 -8.37 -12.50 -2.57
CA ALA A 374 -9.37 -13.56 -2.81
C ALA A 374 -10.57 -13.12 -3.70
N PRO A 375 -11.09 -11.88 -3.63
CA PRO A 375 -12.10 -11.40 -4.58
C PRO A 375 -11.60 -11.33 -6.03
N LEU A 376 -10.31 -11.02 -6.25
CA LEU A 376 -9.70 -10.97 -7.58
C LEU A 376 -9.71 -12.35 -8.25
N ASP A 377 -9.49 -13.42 -7.50
CA ASP A 377 -9.52 -14.79 -8.05
C ASP A 377 -10.89 -15.14 -8.62
N ARG A 378 -11.95 -14.74 -7.92
CA ARG A 378 -13.33 -14.97 -8.38
C ARG A 378 -13.59 -14.19 -9.67
N LEU A 379 -13.20 -12.90 -9.68
CA LEU A 379 -13.35 -12.06 -10.88
C LEU A 379 -12.63 -12.64 -12.10
N LEU A 380 -11.39 -13.10 -11.94
CA LEU A 380 -10.62 -13.66 -13.05
C LEU A 380 -11.14 -15.03 -13.50
N LYS A 381 -11.64 -15.86 -12.58
CA LYS A 381 -12.27 -17.14 -12.92
C LYS A 381 -13.58 -16.95 -13.69
N ASP A 382 -14.41 -16.00 -13.27
CA ASP A 382 -15.70 -15.68 -13.91
C ASP A 382 -15.52 -15.30 -15.39
N ILE A 383 -14.45 -14.55 -15.71
CA ILE A 383 -14.30 -13.92 -17.04
C ILE A 383 -13.46 -14.74 -18.01
N ALA A 384 -12.71 -15.71 -17.50
CA ALA A 384 -11.84 -16.56 -18.31
C ALA A 384 -12.42 -17.94 -18.57
N SER A 385 -13.55 -18.27 -17.95
CA SER A 385 -14.38 -19.43 -18.25
C SER A 385 -15.09 -19.20 -19.57
#